data_AF-A0AAD6UM67-F1
#
_entry.id   AF-A0AAD6UM67-F1
#
_cell.length_a   1.000
_cell.length_b   1.000
_cell.length_c   1.000
_cell.angle_alpha   90.00
_cell.angle_beta   90.00
_cell.angle_gamma   90.00
#
_symmetry.space_group_name_H-M   'P 1'
#
loop_
_entity.id
_entity.type
_entity.pdbx_description
1 polymer ?
#
loop_
_entity_poly.entity_id
_entity_poly.type
_entity_poly.pdbx_seq_one_letter_code
_entity_poly.pdbx_strand_id
1 'polypeptide(L)'
;LDGSNGQRILEHMAGHLLFDHSILGHATHCGLCLLPFPLCVFYYKKRRGTSAARQVDWEKSTCSNIDIHFNMGTASVSTDSSPCSNFPVLCSLCEAASPLVFTYHLAAHYLRAHNRSAGPYTYKGSDNITDVEYIRSPAEFKALEAKFAARFDKKKAAAKSSKSTVKNALPISNAHSSSMALR
;
A
#
# COMPACT_ATOMS: atom_id res chain seq x y z
N LEU A 1 -11.21 -7.25 1.89
CA LEU A 1 -10.69 -6.23 2.83
C LEU A 1 -11.81 -5.28 3.14
N ASP A 2 -11.85 -4.76 4.36
CA ASP A 2 -12.78 -3.69 4.71
C ASP A 2 -12.24 -2.36 4.19
N GLY A 3 -12.94 -1.75 3.22
CA GLY A 3 -12.55 -0.48 2.60
C GLY A 3 -12.76 0.73 3.50
N SER A 4 -13.49 0.59 4.62
CA SER A 4 -13.73 1.67 5.57
C SER A 4 -12.52 1.98 6.46
N ASN A 5 -11.52 1.10 6.49
CA ASN A 5 -10.31 1.25 7.30
C ASN A 5 -9.07 1.45 6.44
N GLY A 6 -8.77 2.70 6.08
CA GLY A 6 -7.63 3.04 5.24
C GLY A 6 -6.28 2.56 5.78
N GLN A 7 -6.11 2.49 7.11
CA GLN A 7 -4.87 1.98 7.71
C GLN A 7 -4.68 0.47 7.44
N ARG A 8 -5.76 -0.32 7.48
CA ARG A 8 -5.72 -1.74 7.09
C ARG A 8 -5.43 -1.92 5.61
N ILE A 9 -5.92 -1.02 4.76
CA ILE A 9 -5.64 -1.05 3.33
C ILE A 9 -4.16 -0.75 3.08
N LEU A 10 -3.59 0.29 3.70
CA LEU A 10 -2.16 0.61 3.59
C LEU A 10 -1.29 -0.57 4.03
N GLU A 11 -1.62 -1.21 5.15
CA GLU A 11 -0.94 -2.42 5.63
C GLU A 11 -1.02 -3.57 4.62
N HIS A 12 -2.21 -3.83 4.08
CA HIS A 12 -2.41 -4.90 3.11
C HIS A 12 -1.61 -4.66 1.83
N MET A 13 -1.68 -3.43 1.29
CA MET A 13 -0.96 -3.04 0.09
C MET A 13 0.55 -3.02 0.33
N ALA A 14 1.02 -2.63 1.52
CA ALA A 14 2.41 -2.74 1.92
C ALA A 14 2.89 -4.21 1.88
N GLY A 15 2.10 -5.16 2.36
CA GLY A 15 2.43 -6.59 2.24
C GLY A 15 2.64 -7.01 0.78
N HIS A 16 1.74 -6.60 -0.12
CA HIS A 16 1.92 -6.83 -1.55
C HIS A 16 3.17 -6.17 -2.12
N LEU A 17 3.42 -4.92 -1.78
CA LEU A 17 4.57 -4.18 -2.27
C LEU A 17 5.90 -4.83 -1.87
N LEU A 18 5.96 -5.47 -0.70
CA LEU A 18 7.20 -6.03 -0.15
C LEU A 18 7.45 -7.49 -0.52
N PHE A 19 6.38 -8.29 -0.60
CA PHE A 19 6.49 -9.75 -0.64
C PHE A 19 5.84 -10.39 -1.85
N ASP A 20 5.13 -9.62 -2.68
CA ASP A 20 4.50 -10.14 -3.88
C ASP A 20 5.44 -10.05 -5.08
N HIS A 21 5.98 -11.20 -5.48
CA HIS A 21 6.89 -11.30 -6.62
C HIS A 21 6.26 -10.86 -7.95
N SER A 22 4.92 -10.84 -8.07
CA SER A 22 4.24 -10.37 -9.28
C SER A 22 4.27 -8.85 -9.43
N ILE A 23 4.53 -8.12 -8.34
CA ILE A 23 4.57 -6.65 -8.30
C ILE A 23 6.03 -6.15 -8.29
N LEU A 24 7.00 -7.06 -8.22
CA LEU A 24 8.43 -6.74 -8.30
C LEU A 24 8.79 -6.29 -9.72
N GLY A 25 8.61 -4.99 -9.95
CA GLY A 25 9.07 -4.26 -11.10
C GLY A 25 9.74 -2.97 -10.65
N HIS A 26 10.58 -2.39 -11.52
CA HIS A 26 11.33 -1.18 -11.19
C HIS A 26 10.46 0.07 -10.99
N ALA A 27 9.15 0.03 -11.21
CA ALA A 27 8.27 1.18 -11.06
C ALA A 27 7.93 1.46 -9.58
N THR A 28 7.75 2.75 -9.25
CA THR A 28 7.13 3.15 -7.99
C THR A 28 5.63 2.89 -8.08
N HIS A 29 5.06 2.21 -7.08
CA HIS A 29 3.65 1.82 -7.06
C HIS A 29 2.87 2.62 -6.03
N CYS A 30 1.58 2.81 -6.27
CA CYS A 30 0.67 3.47 -5.34
C CYS A 30 0.48 2.63 -4.08
N GLY A 31 0.63 3.23 -2.89
CA GLY A 31 0.40 2.53 -1.63
C GLY A 31 -1.07 2.19 -1.32
N LEU A 32 -2.03 2.67 -2.13
CA LEU A 32 -3.46 2.37 -1.96
C LEU A 32 -4.02 1.37 -2.98
N CYS A 33 -3.48 1.32 -4.19
CA CYS A 33 -4.02 0.49 -5.26
C CYS A 33 -2.97 -0.23 -6.10
N LEU A 34 -1.69 -0.04 -5.80
CA LEU A 34 -0.54 -0.68 -6.45
C LEU A 34 -0.39 -0.37 -7.95
N LEU A 35 -1.16 0.55 -8.51
CA LEU A 35 -0.92 1.06 -9.86
C LEU A 35 0.43 1.80 -9.93
N PRO A 36 1.19 1.66 -11.02
CA PRO A 36 2.48 2.33 -11.17
C PRO A 36 2.31 3.84 -11.35
N PHE A 37 3.29 4.60 -10.88
CA PHE A 37 3.43 6.01 -11.23
C PHE A 37 3.60 6.18 -12.75
N PRO A 38 2.97 7.20 -13.41
CA PRO A 38 2.27 8.35 -12.83
C PRO A 38 0.75 8.18 -12.68
N LEU A 39 0.19 6.97 -12.72
CA LEU A 39 -1.26 6.76 -12.71
C LEU A 39 -1.94 7.18 -11.40
N CYS A 40 -1.19 7.24 -10.30
CA CYS A 40 -1.67 7.76 -9.02
C CYS A 40 -0.72 8.83 -8.51
N VAL A 41 -1.28 9.97 -8.13
CA VAL A 41 -0.52 11.15 -7.72
C VAL A 41 -1.19 11.74 -6.49
N PHE A 42 -0.40 11.98 -5.44
CA PHE A 42 -0.90 12.55 -4.19
C PHE A 42 -0.27 13.93 -3.97
N TYR A 43 -1.02 14.86 -3.41
CA TYR A 43 -0.53 16.19 -3.04
C TYR A 43 -0.84 16.49 -1.58
N TYR A 44 -0.09 17.42 -0.98
CA TYR A 44 -0.46 17.96 0.33
C TYR A 44 -1.35 19.20 0.20
N LYS A 45 -2.27 19.32 1.16
CA LYS A 45 -2.89 20.60 1.51
C LYS A 45 -2.47 21.03 2.91
N LYS A 46 -2.25 22.32 3.06
CA LYS A 46 -2.03 22.94 4.36
C LYS A 46 -3.38 23.08 5.07
N ARG A 47 -3.51 22.53 6.29
CA ARG A 47 -4.68 22.83 7.13
C ARG A 47 -4.65 24.30 7.58
N ARG A 48 -5.82 24.86 7.87
CA ARG A 48 -5.91 26.18 8.51
C ARG A 48 -5.54 26.04 9.99
N GLY A 49 -4.72 26.97 10.51
CA GLY A 49 -4.29 27.03 11.92
C GLY A 49 -2.77 27.04 12.11
N THR A 50 -2.31 27.53 13.26
CA THR A 50 -0.89 27.67 13.65
C THR A 50 -0.17 26.34 13.88
N SER A 51 -0.91 25.25 14.15
CA SER A 51 -0.39 23.88 14.34
C SER A 51 -0.84 22.91 13.25
N ALA A 52 -1.09 23.42 12.04
CA ALA A 52 -1.71 22.66 10.96
C ALA A 52 -0.83 21.52 10.45
N ALA A 53 -1.13 20.28 10.88
CA ALA A 53 -0.56 19.08 10.30
C ALA A 53 -0.84 19.01 8.79
N ARG A 54 0.15 18.55 8.01
CA ARG A 54 -0.02 18.28 6.58
C ARG A 54 -1.03 17.15 6.39
N GLN A 55 -1.96 17.33 5.47
CA GLN A 55 -2.93 16.31 5.08
C GLN A 55 -2.85 16.10 3.58
N VAL A 56 -3.21 14.89 3.14
CA VAL A 56 -3.41 14.62 1.71
C VAL A 56 -4.55 15.50 1.20
N ASP A 57 -4.31 16.13 0.06
CA ASP A 57 -5.30 16.85 -0.71
C ASP A 57 -6.04 15.87 -1.61
N TRP A 58 -7.07 15.23 -1.07
CA TRP A 58 -7.86 14.23 -1.78
C TRP A 58 -8.56 14.77 -3.03
N GLU A 59 -8.84 16.07 -3.10
CA GLU A 59 -9.49 16.72 -4.25
C GLU A 59 -8.52 16.90 -5.42
N LYS A 60 -7.26 17.24 -5.12
CA LYS A 60 -6.20 17.39 -6.14
C LYS A 60 -5.54 16.05 -6.50
N SER A 61 -5.63 15.06 -5.62
CA SER A 61 -4.96 13.76 -5.78
C SER A 61 -5.75 12.82 -6.69
N THR A 62 -5.06 11.86 -7.30
CA THR A 62 -5.64 10.88 -8.22
C THR A 62 -5.30 9.46 -7.77
N CYS A 63 -6.31 8.61 -7.65
CA CYS A 63 -6.17 7.18 -7.38
C CYS A 63 -7.48 6.46 -7.70
N SER A 64 -7.41 5.19 -8.14
CA SER A 64 -8.62 4.36 -8.28
C SER A 64 -9.33 4.11 -6.94
N ASN A 65 -8.59 4.23 -5.83
CA ASN A 65 -9.06 4.03 -4.46
C ASN A 65 -9.06 5.36 -3.68
N ILE A 66 -9.37 6.48 -4.34
CA ILE A 66 -9.27 7.83 -3.74
C ILE A 66 -10.21 8.02 -2.53
N ASP A 67 -11.35 7.32 -2.51
CA ASP A 67 -12.32 7.37 -1.41
C ASP A 67 -11.80 6.71 -0.11
N ILE A 68 -10.68 5.97 -0.18
CA ILE A 68 -10.06 5.34 0.98
C ILE A 68 -9.19 6.36 1.70
N HIS A 69 -9.80 7.08 2.63
CA HIS A 69 -9.09 8.06 3.45
C HIS A 69 -8.35 7.40 4.63
N PHE A 70 -7.21 7.98 5.00
CA PHE A 70 -6.46 7.60 6.18
C PHE A 70 -5.85 8.81 6.89
N ASN A 71 -5.53 8.65 8.17
CA ASN A 71 -4.82 9.67 8.94
C ASN A 71 -3.31 9.47 8.76
N MET A 72 -2.62 10.48 8.24
CA MET A 72 -1.16 10.40 8.01
C MET A 72 -0.35 10.27 9.30
N GLY A 73 -0.77 10.90 10.40
CA GLY A 73 -0.08 10.76 11.69
C GLY A 73 -0.12 9.31 12.16
N THR A 74 -1.29 8.67 12.07
CA THR A 74 -1.42 7.24 12.35
C THR A 74 -0.63 6.38 11.35
N ALA A 75 -0.69 6.69 10.06
CA ALA A 75 0.03 5.95 9.01
C ALA A 75 1.56 6.10 9.07
N SER A 76 2.05 7.14 9.75
CA SER A 76 3.49 7.37 9.96
C SER A 76 4.12 6.51 11.04
N VAL A 77 3.31 5.79 11.82
CA VAL A 77 3.77 5.00 12.96
C VAL A 77 3.42 3.52 12.75
N SER A 78 4.45 2.69 12.66
CA SER A 78 4.28 1.24 12.71
C SER A 78 4.01 0.80 14.15
N THR A 79 2.93 0.04 14.36
CA THR A 79 2.54 -0.52 15.67
C THR A 79 2.36 -2.03 15.57
N ASP A 80 2.31 -2.74 16.70
CA ASP A 80 2.09 -4.19 16.69
C ASP A 80 0.75 -4.58 16.05
N SER A 81 -0.29 -3.78 16.29
CA SER A 81 -1.60 -4.00 15.69
C SER A 81 -1.62 -3.62 14.22
N SER A 82 -0.83 -2.62 13.81
CA SER A 82 -0.71 -2.08 12.45
C SER A 82 0.75 -1.85 12.04
N PRO A 83 1.48 -2.90 11.65
CA PRO A 83 2.91 -2.81 11.38
C PRO A 83 3.14 -2.21 10.00
N CYS A 84 2.77 -0.95 9.78
CA CYS A 84 2.92 -0.30 8.48
C CYS A 84 3.19 1.19 8.69
N SER A 85 4.37 1.62 8.27
CA SER A 85 4.81 3.01 8.15
C SER A 85 4.84 3.48 6.68
N ASN A 86 4.06 2.83 5.81
CA ASN A 86 3.95 3.21 4.40
C ASN A 86 2.90 4.32 4.21
N PHE A 87 3.36 5.56 4.04
CA PHE A 87 2.49 6.72 3.84
C PHE A 87 3.12 7.71 2.84
N PRO A 88 2.33 8.57 2.18
CA PRO A 88 2.87 9.55 1.25
C PRO A 88 3.62 10.66 1.99
N VAL A 89 4.83 10.97 1.54
CA VAL A 89 5.70 12.04 2.05
C VAL A 89 6.18 12.95 0.92
N LEU A 90 6.43 14.22 1.23
CA LEU A 90 7.08 15.13 0.30
C LEU A 90 8.60 14.84 0.34
N CYS A 91 9.20 14.64 -0.84
CA CYS A 91 10.66 14.54 -0.94
C CYS A 91 11.30 15.90 -0.61
N SER A 92 12.35 15.91 0.20
CA SER A 92 13.05 17.15 0.59
C SER A 92 13.86 17.80 -0.53
N LEU A 93 14.17 17.04 -1.58
CA LEU A 93 14.86 17.55 -2.78
C LEU A 93 13.90 18.00 -3.88
N CYS A 94 12.61 17.66 -3.76
CA CYS A 94 11.58 18.11 -4.66
C CYS A 94 11.06 19.49 -4.27
N GLU A 95 10.52 20.22 -5.24
CA GLU A 95 9.80 21.47 -4.99
C GLU A 95 8.55 21.21 -4.13
N ALA A 96 8.14 22.20 -3.34
CA ALA A 96 7.00 22.08 -2.43
C ALA A 96 5.66 21.72 -3.10
N ALA A 97 5.52 22.02 -4.41
CA ALA A 97 4.34 21.71 -5.20
C ALA A 97 4.37 20.30 -5.83
N SER A 98 5.46 19.55 -5.63
CA SER A 98 5.66 18.24 -6.24
C SER A 98 4.72 17.16 -5.67
N PRO A 99 4.44 16.10 -6.44
CA PRO A 99 3.77 14.92 -5.93
C PRO A 99 4.45 14.29 -4.72
N LEU A 100 3.63 13.73 -3.83
CA LEU A 100 4.10 12.94 -2.71
C LEU A 100 4.55 11.55 -3.17
N VAL A 101 5.52 11.02 -2.45
CA VAL A 101 6.13 9.72 -2.67
C VAL A 101 5.86 8.87 -1.44
N PHE A 102 5.38 7.64 -1.63
CA PHE A 102 5.24 6.71 -0.51
C PHE A 102 6.60 6.37 0.09
N THR A 103 6.70 6.33 1.43
CA THR A 103 7.96 6.11 2.16
C THR A 103 8.71 4.86 1.69
N TYR A 104 8.01 3.77 1.39
CA TYR A 104 8.64 2.53 0.92
C TYR A 104 9.31 2.67 -0.45
N HIS A 105 8.87 3.64 -1.26
CA HIS A 105 9.40 3.96 -2.59
C HIS A 105 10.36 5.15 -2.59
N LEU A 106 10.59 5.78 -1.45
CA LEU A 106 11.38 7.01 -1.38
C LEU A 106 12.83 6.79 -1.84
N ALA A 107 13.43 5.65 -1.51
CA ALA A 107 14.77 5.30 -1.98
C ALA A 107 14.85 5.17 -3.52
N ALA A 108 13.86 4.51 -4.13
CA ALA A 108 13.79 4.39 -5.59
C ALA A 108 13.55 5.76 -6.24
N HIS A 109 12.76 6.63 -5.61
CA HIS A 109 12.54 8.00 -6.06
C HIS A 109 13.83 8.82 -6.03
N TYR A 110 14.61 8.78 -4.94
CA TYR A 110 15.90 9.48 -4.87
C TYR A 110 16.85 9.08 -5.99
N LEU A 111 16.96 7.77 -6.24
CA LEU A 111 17.82 7.27 -7.30
C LEU A 111 17.38 7.76 -8.69
N ARG A 112 16.08 7.80 -8.96
CA ARG A 112 15.54 8.10 -10.29
C ARG A 112 15.37 9.59 -10.57
N ALA A 113 14.79 10.31 -9.63
CA ALA A 113 14.43 11.72 -9.81
C ALA A 113 15.60 12.65 -9.50
N HIS A 114 16.55 12.22 -8.66
CA HIS A 114 17.66 13.05 -8.19
C HIS A 114 19.04 12.46 -8.48
N ASN A 115 19.10 11.30 -9.16
CA ASN A 115 20.34 10.57 -9.42
C ASN A 115 21.23 10.43 -8.18
N ARG A 116 20.60 10.20 -7.02
CA ARG A 116 21.26 10.20 -5.71
C ARG A 116 20.87 8.94 -4.94
N SER A 117 21.87 8.28 -4.35
CA SER A 117 21.63 7.20 -3.39
C SER A 117 20.93 7.75 -2.14
N ALA A 118 19.94 7.03 -1.60
CA ALA A 118 19.33 7.39 -0.32
C ALA A 118 20.37 7.27 0.84
N GLY A 119 20.55 8.33 1.66
CA GLY A 119 21.49 8.45 2.80
C GLY A 119 21.05 7.84 4.16
N PRO A 120 21.08 8.55 5.33
CA PRO A 120 20.33 8.18 6.59
C PRO A 120 19.25 9.18 7.28
N TYR A 121 17.95 8.85 7.61
CA TYR A 121 16.62 9.56 7.67
C TYR A 121 15.89 8.98 8.87
N THR A 122 15.30 9.87 9.64
CA THR A 122 14.26 9.54 10.60
C THR A 122 13.14 10.55 10.43
N TYR A 123 11.89 10.06 10.42
CA TYR A 123 10.72 10.93 10.53
C TYR A 123 10.58 11.36 11.99
N LYS A 124 11.00 12.59 12.32
CA LYS A 124 10.50 13.29 13.50
C LYS A 124 9.80 14.54 13.03
N GLY A 125 8.54 14.69 13.43
CA GLY A 125 7.78 15.92 13.20
C GLY A 125 8.57 17.13 13.73
N SER A 126 8.49 18.24 13.01
CA SER A 126 9.24 19.49 13.14
C SER A 126 10.54 19.59 12.33
N ASP A 127 10.42 20.38 11.26
CA ASP A 127 11.29 21.47 10.82
C ASP A 127 12.81 21.26 10.90
N ASN A 128 13.40 21.17 9.69
CA ASN A 128 14.82 21.04 9.32
C ASN A 128 15.34 19.60 9.27
N ILE A 129 15.51 19.07 8.04
CA ILE A 129 16.00 17.71 7.81
C ILE A 129 17.06 17.69 6.71
N THR A 130 18.27 17.28 7.09
CA THR A 130 19.36 16.85 6.21
C THR A 130 19.68 15.39 6.56
N ASP A 131 19.83 14.55 5.51
CA ASP A 131 20.26 13.13 5.45
C ASP A 131 19.15 12.01 5.58
N VAL A 132 19.25 10.84 4.85
CA VAL A 132 18.11 9.88 4.54
C VAL A 132 18.19 8.27 4.57
N GLU A 133 17.67 7.47 5.54
CA GLU A 133 17.95 6.07 6.02
C GLU A 133 16.61 5.41 6.01
N TYR A 134 16.62 4.24 5.42
CA TYR A 134 15.42 3.52 5.11
C TYR A 134 14.95 2.73 6.33
N ILE A 135 14.30 3.40 7.30
CA ILE A 135 13.86 2.71 8.52
C ILE A 135 12.46 2.13 8.32
N ARG A 136 12.41 1.00 7.61
CA ARG A 136 11.46 -0.06 7.98
C ARG A 136 12.14 -0.82 9.10
N SER A 137 11.57 -0.80 10.31
CA SER A 137 12.18 -1.57 11.40
C SER A 137 12.16 -3.07 11.05
N PRO A 138 13.17 -3.87 11.48
CA PRO A 138 13.13 -5.31 11.31
C PRO A 138 11.86 -5.95 11.90
N ALA A 139 11.34 -5.36 12.98
CA ALA A 139 10.08 -5.77 13.60
C ALA A 139 8.88 -5.53 12.66
N GLU A 140 8.79 -4.36 12.04
CA GLU A 140 7.75 -4.03 11.05
C GLU A 140 7.82 -4.97 9.85
N PHE A 141 9.02 -5.21 9.31
CA PHE A 141 9.24 -6.13 8.19
C PHE A 141 8.70 -7.54 8.53
N LYS A 142 9.14 -8.09 9.67
CA LYS A 142 8.75 -9.43 10.12
C LYS A 142 7.24 -9.53 10.39
N ALA A 143 6.65 -8.48 10.95
CA ALA A 143 5.21 -8.45 11.24
C ALA A 143 4.37 -8.37 9.96
N LEU A 144 4.78 -7.59 8.96
CA LEU A 144 4.14 -7.57 7.63
C LEU A 144 4.31 -8.90 6.90
N GLU A 145 5.48 -9.52 6.99
CA GLU A 145 5.75 -10.84 6.40
C GLU A 145 4.83 -11.89 6.99
N ALA A 146 4.70 -11.93 8.32
CA ALA A 146 3.79 -12.86 9.00
C ALA A 146 2.33 -12.67 8.57
N LYS A 147 1.86 -11.41 8.49
CA LYS A 147 0.50 -11.10 8.04
C LYS A 147 0.28 -11.45 6.57
N PHE A 148 1.28 -11.22 5.72
CA PHE A 148 1.24 -11.61 4.32
C PHE A 148 1.21 -13.13 4.17
N ALA A 149 2.05 -13.87 4.88
CA ALA A 149 2.07 -15.33 4.85
C ALA A 149 0.73 -15.95 5.30
N ALA A 150 0.14 -15.43 6.38
CA ALA A 150 -1.14 -15.91 6.92
C ALA A 150 -2.31 -15.86 5.91
N ARG A 151 -2.21 -15.03 4.85
CA ARG A 151 -3.20 -14.98 3.77
C ARG A 151 -3.29 -16.29 2.99
N PHE A 152 -2.17 -16.99 2.84
CA PHE A 152 -2.10 -18.24 2.09
C PHE A 152 -2.63 -19.42 2.92
N ASP A 153 -2.48 -19.38 4.23
CA ASP A 153 -3.01 -20.42 5.13
C ASP A 153 -4.54 -20.37 5.22
N LYS A 154 -5.12 -19.17 5.30
CA LYS A 154 -6.58 -19.00 5.23
C LYS A 154 -7.15 -19.52 3.91
N LYS A 155 -6.45 -19.31 2.80
CA LYS A 155 -6.84 -19.84 1.48
C LYS A 155 -6.83 -21.37 1.47
N LYS A 156 -5.84 -22.01 2.10
CA LYS A 156 -5.80 -23.48 2.26
C LYS A 156 -6.95 -24.00 3.14
N ALA A 157 -7.30 -23.30 4.21
CA ALA A 157 -8.40 -23.70 5.09
C ALA A 157 -9.78 -23.62 4.40
N ALA A 158 -10.05 -22.54 3.66
CA ALA A 158 -11.29 -22.40 2.89
C ALA A 158 -11.41 -23.41 1.73
N ALA A 159 -10.29 -23.74 1.08
CA ALA A 159 -10.25 -24.79 0.06
C ALA A 159 -10.54 -26.19 0.65
N LYS A 160 -10.16 -26.44 1.91
CA LYS A 160 -10.48 -27.70 2.60
C LYS A 160 -11.95 -27.77 3.03
N SER A 161 -12.56 -26.67 3.50
CA SER A 161 -13.97 -26.68 3.88
C SER A 161 -14.91 -26.83 2.69
N SER A 162 -14.62 -26.17 1.56
CA SER A 162 -15.40 -26.32 0.31
C SER A 162 -15.34 -27.73 -0.27
N LYS A 163 -14.24 -28.47 -0.06
CA LYS A 163 -14.12 -29.89 -0.47
C LYS A 163 -14.97 -30.84 0.39
N SER A 164 -15.30 -30.45 1.62
CA SER A 164 -16.17 -31.20 2.54
C SER A 164 -17.65 -31.10 2.15
N THR A 165 -18.07 -29.98 1.57
CA THR A 165 -19.48 -29.71 1.20
C THR A 165 -19.93 -30.44 -0.07
N VAL A 166 -19.03 -31.08 -0.83
CA VAL A 166 -19.38 -31.81 -2.06
C VAL A 166 -20.21 -33.08 -1.81
N LYS A 167 -20.34 -33.55 -0.56
CA LYS A 167 -21.16 -34.74 -0.26
C LYS A 167 -22.69 -34.50 -0.31
N ASN A 168 -23.14 -33.25 -0.37
CA ASN A 168 -24.57 -32.89 -0.46
C ASN A 168 -24.88 -32.01 -1.70
N ALA A 169 -24.13 -32.18 -2.80
CA ALA A 169 -24.51 -31.58 -4.07
C ALA A 169 -25.71 -32.36 -4.64
N LEU A 170 -26.86 -31.68 -4.78
CA LEU A 170 -27.98 -32.19 -5.57
C LEU A 170 -27.46 -32.56 -6.98
N PRO A 171 -27.86 -33.71 -7.55
CA PRO A 171 -27.43 -34.09 -8.89
C PRO A 171 -28.00 -33.09 -9.89
N ILE A 172 -27.16 -32.22 -10.43
CA ILE A 172 -27.51 -31.35 -11.55
C ILE A 172 -27.63 -32.27 -12.76
N SER A 173 -28.86 -32.49 -13.23
CA SER A 173 -29.16 -33.18 -14.48
C SER A 173 -28.39 -32.53 -15.63
N ASN A 174 -27.74 -33.35 -16.47
CA ASN A 174 -26.98 -32.96 -17.67
C ASN A 174 -27.82 -32.30 -18.78
N ALA A 175 -29.05 -31.85 -18.51
CA ALA A 175 -29.98 -31.31 -19.51
C ALA A 175 -29.65 -29.88 -19.98
N HIS A 176 -28.59 -29.23 -19.49
CA HIS A 176 -28.22 -27.85 -19.86
C HIS A 176 -26.76 -27.68 -20.30
N SER A 177 -26.16 -28.70 -20.94
CA SER A 177 -24.94 -28.49 -21.72
C SER A 177 -25.31 -28.00 -23.12
N SER A 178 -25.30 -26.68 -23.32
CA SER A 178 -25.32 -26.07 -24.65
C SER A 178 -23.91 -26.12 -25.27
N SER A 179 -23.44 -27.33 -25.59
CA SER A 179 -22.36 -27.53 -26.57
C SER A 179 -22.94 -27.37 -27.98
N MET A 180 -23.20 -26.13 -28.38
CA MET A 180 -23.54 -25.81 -29.76
C MET A 180 -22.26 -25.57 -30.58
N ALA A 181 -21.97 -26.55 -31.43
CA ALA A 181 -21.38 -26.47 -32.76
C ALA A 181 -20.34 -25.37 -33.07
N LEU A 182 -19.08 -25.81 -33.25
CA LEU A 182 -18.17 -25.22 -34.24
C LEU A 182 -17.59 -26.35 -35.12
N ARG A 183 -18.13 -26.40 -36.34
CA ARG A 183 -17.65 -27.00 -37.60
C ARG A 183 -17.23 -28.46 -37.63
#